data_AF-A0A960PBH1-F1
#
_entry.id   AF-A0A960PBH1-F1
#
_cell.length_a   1.000
_cell.length_b   1.000
_cell.length_c   1.000
_cell.angle_alpha   90.00
_cell.angle_beta   90.00
_cell.angle_gamma   90.00
#
_symmetry.space_group_name_H-M   'P 1'
#
loop_
_entity.id
_entity.type
_entity.pdbx_description
1 polymer ?
#
loop_
_entity_poly.entity_id
_entity_poly.type
_entity_poly.pdbx_seq_one_letter_code
_entity_poly.pdbx_strand_id
1 'polypeptide(L)'
;MRIGRVSGVLAACVLVWTASGCAPAPAASPEEIEQQLHELRADVDALKRTVARLEQELAEARATSKPAAPAAKTSAAAVQPKTQAAQCDGKTRAGARCKRSASQGSRYCWQHGGN
;
A
#
# COMPACT_ATOMS: atom_id res chain seq x y z
N MET A 1 23.33 -42.11 15.35
CA MET A 1 23.29 -41.78 16.79
C MET A 1 22.65 -40.41 16.97
N ARG A 2 21.60 -40.33 17.82
CA ARG A 2 20.89 -39.12 18.34
C ARG A 2 20.20 -38.26 17.26
N ILE A 3 19.00 -38.55 16.75
CA ILE A 3 17.66 -38.47 17.39
C ILE A 3 17.62 -37.56 18.62
N GLY A 4 17.48 -36.26 18.38
CA GLY A 4 17.09 -35.25 19.37
C GLY A 4 15.56 -35.12 19.39
N ARG A 5 14.97 -35.47 20.53
CA ARG A 5 13.55 -35.35 20.85
C ARG A 5 13.10 -33.88 20.79
N VAL A 6 12.18 -33.56 19.89
CA VAL A 6 11.16 -32.51 20.13
C VAL A 6 9.85 -33.24 20.41
N SER A 7 9.79 -33.81 21.61
CA SER A 7 8.55 -34.27 22.24
C SER A 7 7.85 -33.06 22.84
N GLY A 8 6.55 -32.91 22.57
CA GLY A 8 5.64 -32.53 23.65
C GLY A 8 4.79 -31.27 23.54
N VAL A 9 4.61 -30.63 22.38
CA VAL A 9 3.62 -29.52 22.27
C VAL A 9 2.82 -29.52 20.96
N LEU A 10 2.73 -30.66 20.26
CA LEU A 10 1.92 -30.76 19.02
C LEU A 10 0.84 -31.86 19.08
N ALA A 11 0.49 -32.31 20.28
CA ALA A 11 -0.53 -33.36 20.48
C ALA A 11 -1.71 -32.91 21.36
N ALA A 12 -2.03 -31.62 21.38
CA ALA A 12 -3.18 -31.09 22.13
C ALA A 12 -4.01 -30.01 21.39
N CYS A 13 -3.78 -29.79 20.09
CA CYS A 13 -4.58 -28.84 19.30
C CYS A 13 -5.51 -29.50 18.27
N VAL A 14 -5.62 -30.83 18.24
CA VAL A 14 -6.40 -31.55 17.19
C VAL A 14 -7.56 -32.39 17.77
N LEU A 15 -7.93 -32.20 19.05
CA LEU A 15 -8.97 -33.02 19.70
C LEU A 15 -9.99 -32.24 20.55
N VAL A 16 -10.31 -30.99 20.18
CA VAL A 16 -11.58 -30.33 20.57
C VAL A 16 -12.13 -29.55 19.38
N TRP A 17 -12.49 -30.26 18.32
CA TRP A 17 -13.24 -29.69 17.20
C TRP A 17 -14.37 -30.63 16.73
N THR A 18 -15.04 -31.33 17.65
CA THR A 18 -16.23 -32.13 17.30
C THR A 18 -17.22 -32.26 18.46
N ALA A 19 -17.61 -31.17 19.10
CA ALA A 19 -18.86 -31.06 19.87
C ALA A 19 -19.07 -29.65 20.43
N SER A 20 -19.19 -28.64 19.57
CA SER A 20 -19.91 -27.44 19.95
C SER A 20 -20.87 -27.17 18.82
N GLY A 21 -22.13 -27.55 19.05
CA GLY A 21 -23.19 -27.40 18.07
C GLY A 21 -23.23 -25.97 17.58
N CYS A 22 -23.00 -25.78 16.28
CA CYS A 22 -23.50 -24.61 15.59
C CYS A 22 -25.03 -24.72 15.65
N ALA A 23 -25.62 -24.20 16.72
CA ALA A 23 -27.00 -23.78 16.67
C ALA A 23 -27.10 -22.74 15.54
N PRO A 24 -28.08 -22.83 14.61
CA PRO A 24 -28.32 -21.71 13.72
C PRO A 24 -28.58 -20.48 14.59
N ALA A 25 -27.89 -19.38 14.29
CA ALA A 25 -28.19 -18.09 14.92
C ALA A 25 -29.71 -17.88 14.87
N PRO A 26 -30.34 -17.39 15.96
CA PRO A 26 -31.75 -17.06 15.89
C PRO A 26 -31.97 -16.13 14.69
N ALA A 27 -32.94 -16.45 13.85
CA ALA A 27 -33.33 -15.55 12.78
C ALA A 27 -33.65 -14.20 13.44
N ALA A 28 -32.93 -13.15 13.05
CA ALA A 28 -33.07 -11.84 13.67
C ALA A 28 -34.55 -11.46 13.71
N SER A 29 -35.06 -11.09 14.88
CA SER A 29 -36.47 -10.72 15.01
C SER A 29 -36.72 -9.43 14.23
N PRO A 30 -37.96 -9.18 13.77
CA PRO A 30 -38.28 -7.95 13.03
C PRO A 30 -37.87 -6.68 13.78
N GLU A 31 -37.87 -6.68 15.11
CA GLU A 31 -37.47 -5.53 15.94
C GLU A 31 -35.95 -5.30 15.93
N GLU A 32 -35.14 -6.37 15.83
CA GLU A 32 -33.68 -6.27 15.73
C GLU A 32 -33.29 -5.67 14.37
N ILE A 33 -34.03 -6.00 13.31
CA ILE A 33 -33.81 -5.43 11.98
C ILE A 33 -34.12 -3.92 11.99
N GLU A 34 -35.19 -3.50 12.67
CA GLU A 34 -35.52 -2.07 12.82
C GLU A 34 -34.46 -1.31 13.63
N GLN A 35 -33.93 -1.92 14.69
CA GLN A 35 -32.82 -1.35 15.47
C GLN A 35 -31.56 -1.20 14.60
N GLN A 36 -31.21 -2.23 13.83
CA GLN A 36 -30.09 -2.19 12.89
C GLN A 36 -30.26 -1.09 11.84
N LEU A 37 -31.46 -0.88 11.32
CA LEU A 37 -31.74 0.21 10.38
C LEU A 37 -31.59 1.59 11.03
N HIS A 38 -32.01 1.74 12.28
CA HIS A 38 -31.84 2.99 13.01
C HIS A 38 -30.36 3.31 13.27
N GLU A 39 -29.57 2.32 13.70
CA GLU A 39 -28.12 2.45 13.87
C GLU A 39 -27.44 2.82 12.54
N LEU A 40 -27.70 2.06 11.48
CA LEU A 40 -27.08 2.29 10.18
C LEU A 40 -27.45 3.66 9.60
N ARG A 41 -28.67 4.15 9.86
CA ARG A 41 -29.08 5.50 9.50
C ARG A 41 -28.29 6.57 10.27
N ALA A 42 -28.09 6.38 11.57
CA ALA A 42 -27.29 7.28 12.39
C ALA A 42 -25.83 7.34 11.91
N ASP A 43 -25.26 6.19 11.53
CA ASP A 43 -23.92 6.10 10.98
C ASP A 43 -23.78 6.81 9.63
N VAL A 44 -24.76 6.64 8.73
CA VAL A 44 -24.80 7.37 7.45
C VAL A 44 -24.84 8.88 7.68
N ASP A 45 -25.61 9.35 8.67
CA ASP A 45 -25.67 10.77 9.00
C ASP A 45 -24.39 11.28 9.67
N ALA A 46 -23.68 10.45 10.45
CA ALA A 46 -22.34 10.74 10.96
C ALA A 46 -21.30 10.84 9.83
N LEU A 47 -21.35 9.91 8.86
CA LEU A 47 -20.44 9.89 7.73
C LEU A 47 -20.65 11.10 6.81
N LYS A 48 -21.90 11.48 6.52
CA LYS A 48 -22.23 12.68 5.74
C LYS A 48 -21.67 13.95 6.37
N ARG A 49 -21.74 14.08 7.70
CA ARG A 49 -21.11 15.20 8.42
C ARG A 49 -19.60 15.21 8.27
N THR A 50 -18.97 14.03 8.30
CA THR A 50 -17.53 13.90 8.07
C THR A 50 -17.14 14.30 6.66
N VAL A 51 -17.90 13.87 5.64
CA VAL A 51 -17.69 14.27 4.24
C VAL A 51 -17.80 15.79 4.09
N ALA A 52 -18.85 16.41 4.63
CA ALA A 52 -19.03 17.86 4.56
C ALA A 52 -17.85 18.62 5.21
N ARG A 53 -17.33 18.13 6.35
CA ARG A 53 -16.15 18.70 6.99
C ARG A 53 -14.91 18.58 6.09
N LEU A 54 -14.65 17.40 5.52
CA LEU A 54 -13.49 17.18 4.66
C LEU A 54 -13.57 17.98 3.37
N GLU A 55 -14.76 18.14 2.79
CA GLU A 55 -14.97 18.99 1.61
C GLU A 55 -14.67 20.46 1.94
N GLN A 56 -15.07 20.94 3.12
CA GLN A 56 -14.72 22.28 3.59
C GLN A 56 -13.21 22.42 3.80
N GLU A 57 -12.55 21.46 4.46
CA GLU A 57 -11.09 21.46 4.64
C GLU A 57 -10.36 21.47 3.29
N LEU A 58 -10.85 20.73 2.29
CA LEU A 58 -10.31 20.75 0.93
C LEU A 58 -10.55 22.09 0.24
N ALA A 59 -11.70 22.73 0.45
CA ALA A 59 -12.00 24.04 -0.09
C ALA A 59 -11.09 25.12 0.52
N GLU A 60 -10.91 25.11 1.84
CA GLU A 60 -9.99 26.00 2.57
C GLU A 60 -8.54 25.75 2.16
N ALA A 61 -8.12 24.48 2.06
CA ALA A 61 -6.80 24.12 1.57
C ALA A 61 -6.60 24.59 0.12
N ARG A 62 -7.60 24.48 -0.76
CA ARG A 62 -7.53 25.01 -2.15
C ARG A 62 -7.56 26.53 -2.23
N ALA A 63 -8.21 27.21 -1.29
CA ALA A 63 -8.24 28.67 -1.23
C ALA A 63 -6.92 29.24 -0.69
N THR A 64 -6.33 28.56 0.29
CA THR A 64 -5.05 28.96 0.93
C THR A 64 -3.84 28.45 0.16
N SER A 65 -3.94 27.32 -0.54
CA SER A 65 -2.96 26.93 -1.54
C SER A 65 -3.17 27.76 -2.80
N LYS A 66 -2.22 28.66 -3.08
CA LYS A 66 -2.21 29.50 -4.27
C LYS A 66 -2.56 28.67 -5.53
N PRO A 67 -3.54 29.07 -6.35
CA PRO A 67 -3.78 28.39 -7.62
C PRO A 67 -2.56 28.66 -8.50
N ALA A 68 -1.79 27.62 -8.78
CA ALA A 68 -0.79 27.66 -9.83
C ALA A 68 -1.53 27.72 -11.18
N ALA A 69 -1.73 28.93 -11.70
CA ALA A 69 -1.97 29.11 -13.13
C ALA A 69 -0.76 28.56 -13.92
N PRO A 70 -0.93 28.09 -15.17
CA PRO A 70 0.14 27.43 -15.91
C PRO A 70 1.15 28.47 -16.39
N ALA A 71 2.08 28.84 -15.51
CA ALA A 71 3.33 29.46 -15.91
C ALA A 71 4.17 28.37 -16.58
N ALA A 72 4.03 28.31 -17.91
CA ALA A 72 5.08 27.79 -18.76
C ALA A 72 6.42 28.34 -18.28
N LYS A 73 7.35 27.40 -18.03
CA LYS A 73 8.78 27.60 -17.76
C LYS A 73 9.06 28.29 -16.43
N THR A 74 9.32 27.51 -15.36
CA THR A 74 10.65 27.32 -14.72
C THR A 74 10.47 26.37 -13.52
N SER A 75 11.49 25.59 -13.25
CA SER A 75 11.59 24.33 -12.48
C SER A 75 11.33 24.37 -10.95
N ALA A 76 11.20 23.16 -10.37
CA ALA A 76 11.27 22.73 -8.94
C ALA A 76 9.92 22.59 -8.19
N ALA A 77 9.61 21.56 -7.39
CA ALA A 77 10.20 20.25 -7.10
C ALA A 77 9.16 19.47 -6.23
N ALA A 78 8.56 18.43 -6.79
CA ALA A 78 8.14 17.23 -6.04
C ALA A 78 8.52 16.06 -6.94
N VAL A 79 9.84 15.95 -7.12
CA VAL A 79 10.49 14.96 -7.95
C VAL A 79 10.45 13.68 -7.14
N GLN A 80 9.51 12.78 -7.48
CA GLN A 80 9.79 11.35 -7.45
C GLN A 80 11.26 11.18 -7.85
N PRO A 81 12.15 10.54 -7.07
CA PRO A 81 13.49 10.28 -7.54
C PRO A 81 13.37 9.29 -8.70
N LYS A 82 13.11 9.82 -9.90
CA LYS A 82 13.53 9.21 -11.14
C LYS A 82 15.03 9.19 -10.95
N THR A 83 15.55 8.07 -10.45
CA THR A 83 16.98 7.79 -10.48
C THR A 83 17.33 7.96 -11.94
N GLN A 84 17.83 9.13 -12.32
CA GLN A 84 18.24 9.39 -13.69
C GLN A 84 19.25 8.29 -13.94
N ALA A 85 18.93 7.37 -14.85
CA ALA A 85 19.72 6.17 -15.02
C ALA A 85 21.14 6.60 -15.36
N ALA A 86 22.04 6.46 -14.38
CA ALA A 86 23.40 6.99 -14.46
C ALA A 86 24.08 6.41 -15.71
N GLN A 87 24.94 7.16 -16.37
CA GLN A 87 25.65 6.65 -17.54
C GLN A 87 26.55 5.48 -17.15
N CYS A 88 26.56 4.42 -17.97
CA CYS A 88 27.39 3.24 -17.77
C CYS A 88 28.88 3.60 -17.64
N ASP A 89 29.52 3.04 -16.61
CA ASP A 89 30.96 3.20 -16.34
C ASP A 89 31.88 2.35 -17.24
N GLY A 90 31.32 1.47 -18.06
CA GLY A 90 32.08 0.57 -18.94
C GLY A 90 32.84 1.30 -20.04
N LYS A 91 33.99 0.74 -20.44
CA LYS A 91 34.76 1.20 -21.60
C LYS A 91 34.54 0.25 -22.78
N THR A 92 34.34 0.82 -23.96
CA THR A 92 34.31 0.07 -25.22
C THR A 92 35.71 -0.49 -25.55
N ARG A 93 35.80 -1.42 -26.52
CA ARG A 93 37.09 -1.94 -27.01
C ARG A 93 38.04 -0.85 -27.52
N ALA A 94 37.51 0.26 -28.01
CA ALA A 94 38.27 1.44 -28.43
C ALA A 94 38.71 2.33 -27.25
N GLY A 95 38.45 1.94 -26.00
CA GLY A 95 38.82 2.69 -24.78
C GLY A 95 37.86 3.83 -24.40
N ALA A 96 36.92 4.20 -25.27
CA ALA A 96 35.94 5.25 -24.98
C ALA A 96 34.85 4.80 -24.00
N ARG A 97 34.36 5.72 -23.16
CA ARG A 97 33.28 5.48 -22.18
C ARG A 97 31.96 5.12 -22.88
N CYS A 98 31.24 4.13 -22.35
CA CYS A 98 29.95 3.70 -22.86
C CYS A 98 28.92 4.82 -22.73
N LYS A 99 28.19 5.11 -23.82
CA LYS A 99 27.13 6.14 -23.84
C LYS A 99 25.77 5.64 -23.36
N ARG A 100 25.63 4.35 -23.05
CA ARG A 100 24.35 3.76 -22.60
C ARG A 100 24.13 4.03 -21.12
N SER A 101 22.87 4.05 -20.70
CA SER A 101 22.51 4.12 -19.29
C SER A 101 22.81 2.81 -18.57
N ALA A 102 23.22 2.93 -17.32
CA ALA A 102 23.39 1.80 -16.41
C ALA A 102 22.03 1.19 -16.08
N SER A 103 22.03 -0.12 -15.89
CA SER A 103 20.84 -0.83 -15.43
C SER A 103 20.50 -0.41 -14.00
N GLN A 104 19.22 -0.46 -13.62
CA GLN A 104 18.77 -0.11 -12.28
C GLN A 104 19.56 -0.92 -11.22
N GLY A 105 20.17 -0.23 -10.26
CA GLY A 105 20.98 -0.85 -9.21
C GLY A 105 22.41 -1.26 -9.62
N SER A 106 22.84 -1.01 -10.85
CA SER A 106 24.20 -1.28 -11.33
C SER A 106 24.88 0.00 -11.82
N ARG A 107 26.22 0.00 -11.87
CA ARG A 107 27.02 1.04 -12.56
C ARG A 107 27.22 0.74 -14.04
N TYR A 108 26.80 -0.45 -14.51
CA TYR A 108 27.02 -0.92 -15.86
C TYR A 108 25.70 -1.15 -16.60
N CYS A 109 25.74 -1.01 -17.93
CA CYS A 109 24.62 -1.42 -18.79
C CYS A 109 24.66 -2.92 -19.03
N TRP A 110 23.58 -3.49 -19.54
CA TRP A 110 23.47 -4.92 -19.87
C TRP A 110 24.57 -5.50 -20.79
N GLN A 111 25.35 -4.66 -21.49
CA GLN A 111 26.52 -5.11 -22.28
C GLN A 111 27.83 -5.12 -21.49
N HIS A 112 27.95 -4.30 -20.43
CA HIS A 112 29.17 -4.18 -19.63
C HIS A 112 28.99 -4.75 -18.20
N GLY A 113 27.76 -5.09 -17.81
CA GLY A 113 27.40 -5.69 -16.52
C GLY A 113 27.31 -7.21 -16.56
N GLY A 114 27.92 -7.83 -17.57
CA GLY A 114 28.05 -9.28 -17.65
C GLY A 114 29.20 -9.73 -16.75
N ASN A 115 28.88 -10.68 -15.87
CA ASN A 115 29.85 -11.70 -15.48
C ASN A 115 29.90 -12.72 -16.62
#